data_AF-A0A7W0JPA7-F1
#
_entry.id   AF-A0A7W0JPA7-F1
#
_cell.length_a   1.000
_cell.length_b   1.000
_cell.length_c   1.000
_cell.angle_alpha   90.00
_cell.angle_beta   90.00
_cell.angle_gamma   90.00
#
_symmetry.space_group_name_H-M   'P 1'
#
loop_
_entity.id
_entity.type
_entity.pdbx_description
1 polymer ?
#
loop_
_entity_poly.entity_id
_entity_poly.type
_entity_poly.pdbx_seq_one_letter_code
_entity_poly.pdbx_strand_id
1 'polypeptide(L)'
;MKHAPNDPVGAIVLPAAPPGELTAGLDWAKDDHVVCILDWAGWAGWAGRAAVHRQPHGAGLKQLLTRLAKAGCCEVAIERPDGPVVSALLEAGVTQLSSR
;
A
#
# COMPACT_ATOMS: atom_id res chain seq x y z
N MET A 1 -15.46 -25.21 35.14
CA MET A 1 -14.39 -24.98 34.14
C MET A 1 -14.35 -23.48 33.88
N LYS A 2 -13.27 -22.81 34.26
CA LYS A 2 -13.12 -21.35 34.18
C LYS A 2 -12.66 -20.98 32.76
N HIS A 3 -13.48 -20.24 32.02
CA HIS A 3 -13.03 -19.62 30.76
C HIS A 3 -11.98 -18.56 31.12
N ALA A 4 -10.79 -18.68 30.53
CA ALA A 4 -9.78 -17.63 30.55
C ALA A 4 -10.29 -16.43 29.74
N PRO A 5 -10.01 -15.18 30.16
CA PRO A 5 -10.31 -14.02 29.34
C PRO A 5 -9.43 -14.05 28.08
N ASN A 6 -10.04 -13.72 26.93
CA ASN A 6 -9.34 -13.49 25.67
C ASN A 6 -8.26 -12.43 25.89
N ASP A 7 -6.99 -12.77 25.63
CA ASP A 7 -5.93 -11.77 25.53
C ASP A 7 -6.33 -10.76 24.44
N PRO A 8 -6.24 -9.45 24.68
CA PRO A 8 -6.48 -8.47 23.64
C PRO A 8 -5.40 -8.67 22.58
N VAL A 9 -5.82 -9.05 21.37
CA VAL A 9 -4.99 -9.04 20.17
C VAL A 9 -4.36 -7.64 20.13
N GLY A 10 -3.06 -7.57 20.40
CA GLY A 10 -2.36 -6.30 20.57
C GLY A 10 -2.64 -5.41 19.37
N ALA A 11 -3.20 -4.23 19.62
CA ALA A 11 -3.48 -3.28 18.55
C ALA A 11 -2.16 -3.04 17.80
N ILE A 12 -2.11 -3.42 16.53
CA ILE A 12 -0.98 -3.09 15.66
C ILE A 12 -0.97 -1.58 15.54
N VAL A 13 -0.06 -0.93 16.26
CA VAL A 13 0.19 0.50 16.14
C VAL A 13 1.06 0.67 14.90
N LEU A 14 0.46 1.17 13.82
CA LEU A 14 1.22 1.60 12.66
C LEU A 14 2.20 2.71 13.08
N PRO A 15 3.43 2.72 12.52
CA PRO A 15 4.40 3.76 12.81
C PRO A 15 3.87 5.15 12.43
N ALA A 16 4.40 6.18 13.08
CA ALA A 16 3.99 7.57 12.83
C ALA A 16 4.42 8.09 11.45
N ALA A 17 5.30 7.37 10.76
CA ALA A 17 5.67 7.58 9.36
C ALA A 17 5.79 6.19 8.70
N PRO A 18 5.41 6.05 7.42
CA PRO A 18 5.56 4.80 6.68
C PRO A 18 7.04 4.41 6.58
N PRO A 19 7.38 3.11 6.53
CA PRO A 19 8.71 2.66 6.15
C PRO A 19 9.14 3.26 4.82
N GLY A 20 10.35 3.82 4.79
CA GLY A 20 10.87 4.52 3.60
C GLY A 20 10.27 5.91 3.36
N GLU A 21 9.45 6.43 4.29
CA GLU A 21 8.79 7.74 4.21
C GLU A 21 7.90 7.90 2.97
N LEU A 22 7.48 6.79 2.33
CA LEU A 22 6.64 6.79 1.14
C LEU A 22 5.34 6.04 1.38
N THR A 23 4.23 6.65 0.99
CA THR A 23 2.94 5.95 0.81
C THR A 23 2.54 5.95 -0.65
N ALA A 24 1.65 5.04 -1.03
CA ALA A 24 1.07 5.05 -2.36
C ALA A 24 -0.45 4.88 -2.36
N GLY A 25 -1.11 5.53 -3.31
CA GLY A 25 -2.51 5.28 -3.66
C GLY A 25 -2.58 4.37 -4.89
N LEU A 26 -3.35 3.30 -4.81
CA LEU A 26 -3.58 2.33 -5.87
C LEU A 26 -5.05 2.30 -6.27
N ASP A 27 -5.32 2.70 -7.51
CA ASP A 27 -6.59 2.44 -8.20
C ASP A 27 -6.41 1.20 -9.08
N TRP A 28 -7.11 0.13 -8.72
CA TRP A 28 -7.06 -1.16 -9.40
C TRP A 28 -8.36 -1.41 -10.16
N ALA A 29 -8.29 -1.48 -11.48
CA ALA A 29 -9.40 -1.91 -12.34
C ALA A 29 -8.95 -2.96 -13.36
N LYS A 30 -9.88 -3.73 -13.93
CA LYS A 30 -9.54 -4.86 -14.83
C LYS A 30 -8.60 -4.48 -16.00
N ASP A 31 -8.78 -3.29 -16.57
CA ASP A 31 -8.13 -2.90 -17.83
C ASP A 31 -6.96 -1.92 -17.63
N ASP A 32 -7.09 -0.99 -16.68
CA ASP A 32 -6.08 0.01 -16.36
C ASP A 32 -5.92 0.10 -14.84
N HIS A 33 -4.67 0.17 -14.40
CA HIS A 33 -4.34 0.43 -13.00
C HIS A 33 -3.49 1.68 -12.91
N VAL A 34 -3.73 2.48 -11.87
CA VAL A 34 -2.97 3.70 -11.58
C VAL A 34 -2.37 3.60 -10.19
N VAL A 35 -1.07 3.87 -10.10
CA VAL A 35 -0.37 4.04 -8.83
C VAL A 35 0.20 5.44 -8.74
N CYS A 36 0.04 6.07 -7.58
CA CYS A 36 0.65 7.34 -7.20
C CYS A 36 1.48 7.12 -5.94
N ILE A 37 2.76 7.50 -5.96
CA ILE A 37 3.67 7.38 -4.79
C ILE A 37 3.97 8.78 -4.28
N LEU A 38 3.88 8.97 -2.96
CA LEU A 38 3.97 10.24 -2.25
C LEU A 38 4.93 10.15 -1.08
N ASP A 39 5.68 11.22 -0.83
CA ASP A 39 6.50 11.41 0.37
C ASP A 39 5.62 11.83 1.56
N TRP A 40 5.77 11.14 2.69
CA TRP A 40 5.06 11.33 3.95
C TRP A 40 5.28 12.72 4.56
N ALA A 41 6.46 13.33 4.34
CA ALA A 41 6.75 14.67 4.84
C ALA A 41 5.90 15.78 4.17
N GLY A 42 5.18 15.45 3.09
CA GLY A 42 4.57 16.39 2.17
C GLY A 42 3.15 16.85 2.49
N TRP A 43 2.97 17.71 3.51
CA TRP A 43 1.95 18.77 3.46
C TRP A 43 2.53 20.17 3.77
N ALA A 44 3.69 20.26 4.44
CA ALA A 44 4.29 21.53 4.86
C ALA A 44 5.16 22.25 3.80
N GLY A 45 5.10 21.87 2.53
CA GLY A 45 5.93 22.50 1.47
C GLY A 45 6.10 21.66 0.21
N TRP A 46 5.00 21.32 -0.45
CA TRP A 46 4.96 20.41 -1.61
C TRP A 46 5.89 20.84 -2.76
N ALA A 47 7.00 20.11 -2.93
CA ALA A 47 7.84 20.05 -4.13
C ALA A 47 8.45 18.63 -4.25
N GLY A 48 7.61 17.59 -4.34
CA GLY A 48 8.07 16.19 -4.31
C GLY A 48 7.35 15.32 -5.35
N ARG A 49 8.12 14.45 -6.00
CA ARG A 49 7.76 13.69 -7.22
C ARG A 49 6.54 12.76 -7.03
N ALA A 50 5.47 13.04 -7.75
CA ALA A 50 4.46 12.04 -8.07
C ALA A 50 4.89 11.26 -9.32
N ALA A 51 5.14 9.96 -9.18
CA ALA A 51 5.26 9.05 -10.31
C ALA A 51 3.89 8.39 -10.54
N VAL A 52 3.15 8.87 -11.54
CA VAL A 52 1.90 8.25 -11.97
C VAL A 52 2.21 7.24 -13.05
N HIS A 53 1.93 5.97 -12.78
CA HIS A 53 2.08 4.91 -13.76
C HIS A 53 0.74 4.33 -14.14
N ARG A 54 0.33 4.55 -15.39
CA ARG A 54 -0.69 3.74 -16.06
C ARG A 54 -0.01 2.53 -16.68
N GLN A 55 -0.59 1.35 -16.50
CA GLN A 55 -0.12 0.12 -17.13
C GLN A 55 -1.16 -0.34 -18.17
N PRO A 56 -0.79 -0.64 -19.42
CA PRO A 56 -1.72 -1.16 -20.42
C PRO A 56 -2.14 -2.60 -20.12
N HIS A 57 -3.26 -3.04 -20.70
CA HIS A 57 -3.83 -4.38 -20.54
C HIS A 57 -2.78 -5.51 -20.62
N GLY A 58 -2.66 -6.30 -19.55
CA GLY A 58 -1.73 -7.43 -19.43
C GLY A 58 -0.42 -7.14 -18.66
N ALA A 59 -0.08 -5.86 -18.40
CA ALA A 59 0.98 -5.51 -17.45
C ALA A 59 0.47 -5.67 -16.01
N GLY A 60 0.44 -6.93 -15.56
CA GLY A 60 -0.20 -7.33 -14.30
C GLY A 60 0.55 -6.95 -13.03
N LEU A 61 -0.02 -7.40 -11.91
CA LEU A 61 0.39 -7.18 -10.52
C LEU A 61 1.91 -7.25 -10.26
N LYS A 62 2.63 -8.16 -10.93
CA LYS A 62 4.09 -8.29 -10.80
C LYS A 62 4.87 -7.03 -11.21
N GLN A 63 4.44 -6.33 -12.27
CA GLN A 63 5.08 -5.08 -12.68
C GLN A 63 4.81 -3.95 -11.69
N LEU A 64 3.60 -3.89 -11.14
CA LEU A 64 3.26 -2.94 -10.07
C LEU A 64 4.14 -3.17 -8.84
N LEU A 65 4.24 -4.43 -8.37
CA LEU A 65 5.11 -4.79 -7.24
C LEU A 65 6.58 -4.43 -7.50
N THR A 66 7.07 -4.66 -8.72
CA THR A 66 8.44 -4.26 -9.12
C THR A 66 8.65 -2.76 -9.03
N ARG A 67 7.64 -1.94 -9.38
CA ARG A 67 7.72 -0.48 -9.30
C ARG A 67 7.72 0.00 -7.84
N LEU A 68 6.84 -0.55 -7.01
CA LEU A 68 6.79 -0.24 -5.58
C LEU A 68 8.12 -0.58 -4.89
N ALA A 69 8.65 -1.77 -5.16
CA ALA A 69 9.94 -2.21 -4.63
C ALA A 69 11.10 -1.31 -5.09
N LYS A 70 11.15 -0.92 -6.37
CA LYS A 70 12.16 0.02 -6.87
C LYS A 70 12.06 1.41 -6.24
N ALA A 71 10.85 1.85 -5.90
CA ALA A 71 10.63 3.11 -5.22
C ALA A 71 10.93 3.04 -3.71
N GLY A 72 11.02 1.84 -3.13
CA GLY A 72 11.11 1.67 -1.68
C GLY A 72 9.79 1.95 -0.94
N CYS A 73 8.65 1.91 -1.65
CA CYS A 73 7.34 2.15 -1.06
C CYS A 73 6.77 0.83 -0.54
N CYS A 74 6.52 0.78 0.77
CA CYS A 74 6.05 -0.42 1.48
C CYS A 74 4.63 -0.29 2.03
N GLU A 75 3.94 0.82 1.75
CA GLU A 75 2.57 1.07 2.22
C GLU A 75 1.68 1.58 1.09
N VAL A 76 0.53 0.93 0.88
CA VAL A 76 -0.41 1.25 -0.20
C VAL A 76 -1.84 1.35 0.33
N ALA A 77 -2.53 2.46 0.06
CA ALA A 77 -3.98 2.57 0.15
C ALA A 77 -4.62 2.10 -1.16
N ILE A 78 -5.62 1.22 -1.08
CA ILE A 78 -6.31 0.65 -2.25
C ILE A 78 -7.82 0.91 -2.17
N GLU A 79 -8.41 1.49 -3.22
CA GLU A 79 -9.86 1.80 -3.24
C GLU A 79 -10.72 0.53 -3.29
N ARG A 80 -10.22 -0.52 -3.98
CA ARG A 80 -10.91 -1.79 -4.18
C ARG A 80 -9.99 -2.96 -3.85
N PRO A 81 -9.95 -3.42 -2.59
CA PRO A 81 -9.17 -4.58 -2.21
C PRO A 81 -9.79 -5.85 -2.81
N ASP A 82 -9.38 -6.23 -4.02
CA ASP A 82 -9.63 -7.57 -4.54
C ASP A 82 -8.67 -8.56 -3.85
N GLY A 83 -9.19 -9.71 -3.40
CA GLY A 83 -8.48 -10.69 -2.58
C GLY A 83 -7.11 -11.12 -3.15
N PRO A 84 -6.98 -11.43 -4.46
CA PRO A 84 -5.70 -11.76 -5.07
C PRO A 84 -4.72 -10.58 -5.11
N VAL A 85 -5.21 -9.35 -5.26
CA VAL A 85 -4.37 -8.14 -5.32
C VAL A 85 -3.78 -7.85 -3.94
N VAL A 86 -4.62 -7.87 -2.91
CA VAL A 86 -4.19 -7.68 -1.52
C VAL A 86 -3.23 -8.78 -1.09
N SER A 87 -3.52 -10.04 -1.43
CA SER A 87 -2.65 -11.17 -1.08
C SER A 87 -1.25 -11.01 -1.67
N ALA A 88 -1.13 -10.63 -2.95
CA ALA A 88 0.18 -10.45 -3.56
C ALA A 88 0.95 -9.22 -3.02
N LEU A 89 0.24 -8.16 -2.63
CA LEU A 89 0.86 -7.00 -1.96
C LEU A 89 1.47 -7.43 -0.62
N LEU A 90 0.70 -8.16 0.20
CA LEU A 90 1.17 -8.67 1.48
C LEU A 90 2.34 -9.66 1.32
N GLU A 91 2.26 -10.57 0.35
CA GLU A 91 3.36 -11.50 0.02
C GLU A 91 4.64 -10.78 -0.42
N ALA A 92 4.52 -9.59 -1.01
CA ALA A 92 5.64 -8.75 -1.41
C ALA A 92 6.17 -7.85 -0.27
N GLY A 93 5.61 -7.95 0.94
CA GLY A 93 5.96 -7.10 2.08
C GLY A 93 5.38 -5.69 2.00
N VAL A 94 4.38 -5.46 1.15
CA VAL A 94 3.65 -4.19 1.05
C VAL A 94 2.42 -4.25 1.94
N THR A 95 2.32 -3.33 2.88
CA THR A 95 1.20 -3.24 3.83
C THR A 95 0.04 -2.47 3.22
N GLN A 96 -1.18 -2.97 3.39
CA GLN A 96 -2.39 -2.23 3.02
C GLN A 96 -2.74 -1.19 4.09
N LEU A 97 -2.86 0.07 3.68
CA LEU A 97 -3.43 1.14 4.48
C LEU A 97 -4.95 1.12 4.37
N SER A 98 -5.63 0.97 5.52
CA SER A 98 -7.06 1.23 5.65
C SER A 98 -7.23 2.57 6.37
N SER A 99 -8.21 3.39 5.94
CA SER A 99 -8.65 4.50 6.78
C SER A 99 -9.15 3.94 8.11
N ARG A 100 -8.66 4.48 9.24
CA ARG A 100 -9.20 4.17 10.57
C ARG A 100 -10.58 4.78 10.76
#